data_AF-A0A353F2X5-F1
#
_entry.id   AF-A0A353F2X5-F1
#
_cell.length_a   1.000
_cell.length_b   1.000
_cell.length_c   1.000
_cell.angle_alpha   90.00
_cell.angle_beta   90.00
_cell.angle_gamma   90.00
#
_symmetry.space_group_name_H-M   'P 1'
#
loop_
_entity.id
_entity.type
_entity.pdbx_description
1 polymer ?
#
loop_
_entity_poly.entity_id
_entity_poly.type
_entity_poly.pdbx_seq_one_letter_code
_entity_poly.pdbx_strand_id
1 'polypeptide(L)'
;MIVAKKFFAMIESMILRNLSAFLAVSSLALAQPNIIILYSDDAGYADFGFQPNCAADMKKLTPNIDRIAKEGARFTNAYMAGSVCSPSRAGLMTGRYQQRFGYDNNLPPGFQSGLDLKEKFGVNHLKSLGYTTGLVGKWHLGYPEEYHPNKRGFDWFYGLLQGSRPYHEILKPS
;
A
#
# COMPACT_ATOMS: atom_id res chain seq x y z
N MET A 1 -24.15 -57.05 27.91
CA MET A 1 -22.82 -56.81 27.29
C MET A 1 -22.88 -56.12 25.91
N ILE A 2 -23.96 -56.26 25.12
CA ILE A 2 -24.08 -55.66 23.78
C ILE A 2 -24.37 -54.14 23.81
N VAL A 3 -25.14 -53.66 24.79
CA VAL A 3 -25.53 -52.24 24.91
C VAL A 3 -24.33 -51.34 25.23
N ALA A 4 -23.44 -51.78 26.13
CA ALA A 4 -22.23 -51.02 26.49
C ALA A 4 -21.25 -50.86 25.31
N LYS A 5 -21.10 -51.89 24.46
CA LYS A 5 -20.25 -51.83 23.25
C LYS A 5 -20.77 -50.83 22.21
N LYS A 6 -22.10 -50.73 22.03
CA LYS A 6 -22.72 -49.74 21.12
C LYS A 6 -22.57 -48.32 21.64
N PHE A 7 -22.65 -48.12 22.95
CA PHE A 7 -22.46 -46.80 23.58
C PHE A 7 -21.02 -46.30 23.46
N PHE A 8 -20.03 -47.19 23.69
CA PHE A 8 -18.61 -46.86 23.51
C PHE A 8 -18.27 -46.54 22.04
N ALA A 9 -18.76 -47.33 21.08
CA ALA A 9 -18.55 -47.07 19.66
C ALA A 9 -19.20 -45.74 19.18
N MET A 10 -20.32 -45.34 19.80
CA MET A 10 -20.97 -44.05 19.53
C MET A 10 -20.13 -42.88 20.06
N ILE A 11 -19.57 -43.01 21.26
CA ILE A 11 -18.68 -42.01 21.86
C ILE A 11 -17.38 -41.88 21.05
N GLU A 12 -16.76 -42.99 20.65
CA GLU A 12 -15.56 -42.98 19.79
C GLU A 12 -15.84 -42.32 18.43
N SER A 13 -16.98 -42.64 17.79
CA SER A 13 -17.42 -42.01 16.54
C SER A 13 -17.68 -40.50 16.69
N MET A 14 -18.27 -40.08 17.82
CA MET A 14 -18.48 -38.66 18.13
C MET A 14 -17.16 -37.93 18.39
N ILE A 15 -16.20 -38.55 19.09
CA ILE A 15 -14.87 -37.97 19.34
C ILE A 15 -14.09 -37.86 18.02
N LEU A 16 -14.08 -38.91 17.18
CA LEU A 16 -13.41 -38.92 15.87
C LEU A 16 -14.00 -37.88 14.89
N ARG A 17 -15.34 -37.70 14.88
CA ARG A 17 -16.01 -36.67 14.06
C ARG A 17 -15.69 -35.25 14.53
N ASN A 18 -15.66 -35.01 15.85
CA ASN A 18 -15.32 -33.69 16.39
C ASN A 18 -13.83 -33.34 16.20
N LEU A 19 -12.93 -34.33 16.28
CA LEU A 19 -11.50 -34.12 16.01
C LEU A 19 -11.23 -33.75 14.54
N SER A 20 -11.97 -34.37 13.61
CA SER A 20 -11.87 -34.06 12.17
C SER A 20 -12.41 -32.66 11.82
N ALA A 21 -13.46 -32.21 12.49
CA ALA A 21 -14.01 -30.86 12.32
C ALA A 21 -13.08 -29.77 12.88
N PHE A 22 -12.36 -30.05 13.97
CA PHE A 22 -11.39 -29.11 14.57
C PHE A 22 -10.13 -28.93 13.70
N LEU A 23 -9.69 -29.99 13.02
CA LEU A 23 -8.57 -29.95 12.07
C LEU A 23 -8.92 -29.20 10.77
N ALA A 24 -10.18 -29.27 10.31
CA ALA A 24 -10.61 -28.57 9.10
C ALA A 24 -10.63 -27.03 9.26
N VAL A 25 -11.01 -26.53 10.44
CA VAL A 25 -11.06 -25.08 10.74
C VAL A 25 -9.66 -24.46 10.85
N SER A 26 -8.64 -25.24 11.22
CA SER A 26 -7.26 -24.74 11.36
C SER A 26 -6.53 -24.55 10.01
N SER A 27 -7.10 -24.98 8.88
CA SER A 27 -6.44 -24.93 7.56
C SER A 27 -6.83 -23.76 6.67
N LEU A 28 -7.79 -22.91 7.10
CA LEU A 28 -7.94 -21.57 6.50
C LEU A 28 -6.88 -20.62 7.08
N ALA A 29 -5.61 -21.00 6.97
CA ALA A 29 -4.56 -20.02 6.91
C ALA A 29 -4.84 -19.20 5.64
N LEU A 30 -5.53 -18.06 5.79
CA LEU A 30 -5.71 -17.11 4.71
C LEU A 30 -4.33 -16.86 4.11
N ALA A 31 -4.15 -17.24 2.85
CA ALA A 31 -2.92 -16.99 2.14
C ALA A 31 -2.53 -15.52 2.34
N GLN A 32 -1.25 -15.28 2.60
CA GLN A 32 -0.73 -13.94 2.83
C GLN A 32 -1.21 -12.99 1.72
N PRO A 33 -2.01 -11.96 2.04
CA PRO A 33 -2.68 -11.17 1.01
C PRO A 33 -1.68 -10.28 0.31
N ASN A 34 -1.83 -10.08 -1.01
CA ASN A 34 -1.05 -9.04 -1.70
C ASN A 34 -1.52 -7.64 -1.27
N ILE A 35 -0.59 -6.72 -1.08
CA ILE A 35 -0.87 -5.32 -0.71
C ILE A 35 -0.47 -4.43 -1.88
N ILE A 36 -1.44 -3.72 -2.46
CA ILE A 36 -1.21 -2.79 -3.58
C ILE A 36 -1.66 -1.41 -3.13
N ILE A 37 -0.76 -0.44 -3.17
CA ILE A 37 -1.04 0.97 -2.87
C ILE A 37 -1.03 1.74 -4.19
N LEU A 38 -2.20 2.22 -4.62
CA LEU A 38 -2.34 3.14 -5.73
C LEU A 38 -2.29 4.57 -5.17
N TYR A 39 -1.30 5.35 -5.58
CA TYR A 39 -1.03 6.68 -5.02
C TYR A 39 -0.94 7.72 -6.13
N SER A 40 -2.05 8.43 -6.39
CA SER A 40 -2.10 9.49 -7.39
C SER A 40 -1.27 10.71 -6.97
N ASP A 41 -0.86 11.50 -7.95
CA ASP A 41 -0.11 12.75 -7.76
C ASP A 41 -0.98 13.90 -8.28
N ASP A 42 -1.23 14.90 -7.42
CA ASP A 42 -2.03 16.11 -7.71
C ASP A 42 -3.45 15.90 -8.23
N ALA A 43 -4.05 14.72 -8.00
CA ALA A 43 -5.46 14.51 -8.29
C ALA A 43 -6.35 15.33 -7.34
N GLY A 44 -7.28 16.10 -7.90
CA GLY A 44 -8.26 16.86 -7.15
C GLY A 44 -9.30 15.97 -6.48
N TYR A 45 -9.89 16.47 -5.39
CA TYR A 45 -10.90 15.73 -4.64
C TYR A 45 -12.14 15.37 -5.49
N ALA A 46 -12.45 16.17 -6.52
CA ALA A 46 -13.61 16.00 -7.40
C ALA A 46 -13.23 15.46 -8.80
N ASP A 47 -12.07 14.82 -8.95
CA ASP A 47 -11.60 14.32 -10.26
C ASP A 47 -12.00 12.85 -10.54
N PHE A 48 -12.69 12.19 -9.62
CA PHE A 48 -13.09 10.79 -9.75
C PHE A 48 -14.61 10.63 -9.67
N GLY A 49 -15.18 9.77 -10.52
CA GLY A 49 -16.63 9.57 -10.63
C GLY A 49 -17.30 9.18 -9.30
N PHE A 50 -16.59 8.47 -8.42
CA PHE A 50 -17.08 8.09 -7.10
C PHE A 50 -17.15 9.26 -6.08
N GLN A 51 -16.60 10.43 -6.40
CA GLN A 51 -16.56 11.60 -5.51
C GLN A 51 -17.78 12.51 -5.67
N PRO A 52 -18.22 13.18 -4.58
CA PRO A 52 -19.26 14.19 -4.69
C PRO A 52 -18.79 15.34 -5.59
N ASN A 53 -19.72 15.90 -6.36
CA ASN A 53 -19.45 17.01 -7.29
C ASN A 53 -18.36 16.73 -8.34
N CYS A 54 -18.14 15.46 -8.69
CA CYS A 54 -17.20 15.10 -9.75
C CYS A 54 -17.44 15.90 -11.03
N ALA A 55 -16.37 16.43 -11.62
CA ALA A 55 -16.42 17.13 -12.89
C ALA A 55 -17.06 16.24 -13.98
N ALA A 56 -17.89 16.85 -14.84
CA ALA A 56 -18.78 16.11 -15.72
C ALA A 56 -18.03 15.28 -16.79
N ASP A 57 -16.91 15.81 -17.26
CA ASP A 57 -15.95 15.16 -18.16
C ASP A 57 -15.21 14.00 -17.46
N MET A 58 -14.84 14.17 -16.19
CA MET A 58 -14.12 13.15 -15.42
C MET A 58 -14.94 11.89 -15.13
N LYS A 59 -16.27 12.00 -14.97
CA LYS A 59 -17.17 10.86 -14.64
C LYS A 59 -17.03 9.66 -15.57
N LYS A 60 -16.65 9.87 -16.83
CA LYS A 60 -16.51 8.79 -17.84
C LYS A 60 -15.08 8.27 -17.95
N LEU A 61 -14.10 8.95 -17.35
CA LEU A 61 -12.67 8.66 -17.49
C LEU A 61 -12.14 7.73 -16.40
N THR A 62 -12.89 7.51 -15.31
CA THR A 62 -12.43 6.73 -14.14
C THR A 62 -13.16 5.39 -13.89
N PRO A 63 -13.74 4.69 -14.89
CA PRO A 63 -14.66 3.56 -14.62
C PRO A 63 -14.02 2.43 -13.81
N ASN A 64 -12.72 2.18 -13.98
CA ASN A 64 -12.01 1.14 -13.24
C ASN A 64 -11.78 1.49 -11.76
N ILE A 65 -11.45 2.76 -11.47
CA ILE A 65 -11.28 3.22 -10.09
C ILE A 65 -12.63 3.34 -9.40
N ASP A 66 -13.66 3.81 -10.12
CA ASP A 66 -15.03 3.88 -9.61
C ASP A 66 -15.57 2.48 -9.24
N ARG A 67 -15.21 1.46 -10.03
CA ARG A 67 -15.54 0.06 -9.69
C ARG A 67 -14.90 -0.36 -8.36
N ILE A 68 -13.62 -0.05 -8.12
CA ILE A 68 -12.95 -0.35 -6.84
C ILE A 68 -13.68 0.34 -5.67
N ALA A 69 -14.09 1.60 -5.84
CA ALA A 69 -14.83 2.32 -4.81
C ALA A 69 -16.23 1.72 -4.54
N LYS A 70 -16.91 1.24 -5.59
CA LYS A 70 -18.24 0.60 -5.50
C LYS A 70 -18.18 -0.79 -4.85
N GLU A 71 -17.17 -1.58 -5.17
CA GLU A 71 -17.01 -2.96 -4.69
C GLU A 71 -16.26 -3.05 -3.35
N GLY A 72 -15.65 -1.95 -2.91
CA GLY A 72 -14.87 -1.87 -1.69
C GLY A 72 -15.45 -0.88 -0.67
N ALA A 73 -14.54 -0.31 0.13
CA ALA A 73 -14.86 0.73 1.09
C ALA A 73 -14.31 2.09 0.62
N ARG A 74 -15.15 3.12 0.71
CA ARG A 74 -14.77 4.50 0.41
C ARG A 74 -14.73 5.34 1.68
N PHE A 75 -13.61 6.00 1.92
CA PHE A 75 -13.44 6.93 3.04
C PHE A 75 -13.78 8.35 2.59
N THR A 76 -14.79 8.97 3.19
CA THR A 76 -15.19 10.36 2.91
C THR A 76 -14.32 11.40 3.62
N ASN A 77 -13.52 10.97 4.59
CA ASN A 77 -12.65 11.80 5.42
C ASN A 77 -11.27 11.13 5.53
N ALA A 78 -10.54 11.08 4.42
CA ALA A 78 -9.18 10.56 4.36
C ALA A 78 -8.19 11.70 4.14
N TYR A 79 -7.18 11.81 5.02
CA TYR A 79 -6.22 12.91 5.01
C TYR A 79 -4.80 12.38 4.83
N MET A 80 -3.98 13.17 4.13
CA MET A 80 -2.56 12.93 4.00
C MET A 80 -1.78 13.63 5.11
N ALA A 81 -0.58 13.13 5.44
CA ALA A 81 0.25 13.72 6.48
C ALA A 81 0.86 15.09 6.09
N GLY A 82 0.98 15.37 4.80
CA GLY A 82 1.44 16.65 4.25
C GLY A 82 0.60 17.10 3.07
N SER A 83 0.55 18.41 2.84
CA SER A 83 -0.21 19.04 1.74
C SER A 83 0.56 19.10 0.41
N VAL A 84 1.80 18.59 0.37
CA VAL A 84 2.66 18.54 -0.81
C VAL A 84 3.34 17.18 -0.94
N CYS A 85 3.77 16.85 -2.17
CA CYS A 85 4.15 15.50 -2.60
C CYS A 85 5.13 14.78 -1.66
N SER A 86 6.28 15.38 -1.38
CA SER A 86 7.39 14.71 -0.69
C SER A 86 7.11 14.52 0.81
N PRO A 87 6.69 15.56 1.57
CA PRO A 87 6.15 15.42 2.93
C PRO A 87 5.04 14.36 3.06
N SER A 88 4.07 14.35 2.14
CA SER A 88 2.99 13.37 2.15
C SER A 88 3.49 11.93 1.98
N ARG A 89 4.41 11.71 1.03
CA ARG A 89 5.07 10.41 0.81
C ARG A 89 5.94 9.99 2.00
N ALA A 90 6.60 10.94 2.65
CA ALA A 90 7.38 10.66 3.85
C ALA A 90 6.47 10.10 4.96
N GLY A 91 5.31 10.73 5.18
CA GLY A 91 4.32 10.25 6.14
C GLY A 91 3.77 8.87 5.78
N LEU A 92 3.43 8.63 4.51
CA LEU A 92 2.98 7.32 4.03
C LEU A 92 4.03 6.23 4.29
N MET A 93 5.29 6.49 3.93
CA MET A 93 6.36 5.49 4.02
C MET A 93 6.72 5.15 5.46
N THR A 94 6.76 6.15 6.35
CA THR A 94 7.22 6.00 7.73
C THR A 94 6.11 5.73 8.75
N GLY A 95 4.85 6.01 8.39
CA GLY A 95 3.73 6.00 9.34
C GLY A 95 3.84 7.08 10.41
N ARG A 96 4.60 8.15 10.16
CA ARG A 96 4.91 9.21 11.13
C ARG A 96 4.67 10.58 10.51
N TYR A 97 4.22 11.54 11.33
CA TYR A 97 4.23 12.95 10.94
C TYR A 97 5.66 13.38 10.60
N GLN A 98 5.85 13.82 9.37
CA GLN A 98 7.15 14.13 8.78
C GLN A 98 7.90 15.28 9.47
N GLN A 99 7.15 16.16 10.14
CA GLN A 99 7.65 17.24 10.99
C GLN A 99 8.51 16.69 12.14
N ARG A 100 8.27 15.46 12.59
CA ARG A 100 9.02 14.83 13.70
C ARG A 100 10.47 14.52 13.36
N PHE A 101 10.83 14.55 12.08
CA PHE A 101 12.18 14.34 11.57
C PHE A 101 12.59 15.44 10.57
N GLY A 102 11.95 16.62 10.65
CA GLY A 102 12.35 17.83 9.93
C GLY A 102 12.11 17.81 8.42
N TYR A 103 11.13 17.03 7.95
CA TYR A 103 10.89 16.82 6.52
C TYR A 103 9.62 17.54 6.05
N ASP A 104 9.65 18.87 6.05
CA ASP A 104 8.45 19.71 5.90
C ASP A 104 8.18 20.17 4.46
N ASN A 105 9.18 20.12 3.59
CA ASN A 105 9.12 20.71 2.25
C ASN A 105 9.45 19.71 1.15
N ASN A 106 9.01 20.03 -0.07
CA ASN A 106 9.45 19.29 -1.25
C ASN A 106 10.96 19.46 -1.45
N LEU A 107 11.62 18.36 -1.79
CA LEU A 107 13.01 18.42 -2.25
C LEU A 107 13.06 19.18 -3.58
N PRO A 108 13.91 20.23 -3.70
CA PRO A 108 14.12 20.92 -4.97
C PRO A 108 14.87 20.01 -5.94
N PRO A 109 14.73 20.18 -7.27
CA PRO A 109 15.44 19.37 -8.24
C PRO A 109 16.95 19.34 -8.00
N GLY A 110 17.54 18.14 -7.95
CA GLY A 110 18.99 17.98 -7.76
C GLY A 110 19.50 18.19 -6.33
N PHE A 111 18.61 18.26 -5.34
CA PHE A 111 18.98 18.31 -3.93
C PHE A 111 19.87 17.14 -3.51
N GLN A 112 20.95 17.42 -2.79
CA GLN A 112 21.97 16.42 -2.44
C GLN A 112 21.64 15.66 -1.14
N SER A 113 20.36 15.47 -0.84
CA SER A 113 19.88 14.79 0.36
C SER A 113 18.46 14.24 0.13
N GLY A 114 17.85 13.68 1.17
CA GLY A 114 16.52 13.11 1.17
C GLY A 114 16.00 12.81 2.56
N LEU A 115 14.99 11.95 2.65
CA LEU A 115 14.39 11.55 3.91
C LEU A 115 15.40 10.81 4.78
N ASP A 116 15.59 11.27 6.03
CA ASP A 116 16.55 10.72 7.01
C ASP A 116 16.68 9.19 6.92
N LEU A 117 17.91 8.71 6.75
CA LEU A 117 18.22 7.30 6.59
C LEU A 117 17.93 6.48 7.86
N LYS A 118 17.79 7.14 9.02
CA LYS A 118 17.40 6.50 10.28
C LYS A 118 15.93 6.10 10.31
N GLU A 119 15.08 6.76 9.53
CA GLU A 119 13.66 6.44 9.46
C GLU A 119 13.43 5.13 8.70
N LYS A 120 12.62 4.25 9.30
CA LYS A 120 12.28 2.94 8.74
C LYS A 120 10.95 3.01 8.02
N PHE A 121 10.91 2.50 6.80
CA PHE A 121 9.68 2.44 6.04
C PHE A 121 8.87 1.19 6.39
N GLY A 122 7.54 1.31 6.35
CA GLY A 122 6.61 0.19 6.57
C GLY A 122 6.90 -1.02 5.68
N VAL A 123 7.47 -0.78 4.49
CA VAL A 123 7.89 -1.83 3.55
C VAL A 123 8.97 -2.74 4.14
N ASN A 124 9.84 -2.22 5.03
CA ASN A 124 10.85 -3.04 5.71
C ASN A 124 10.19 -4.04 6.66
N HIS A 125 9.08 -3.65 7.30
CA HIS A 125 8.29 -4.57 8.12
C HIS A 125 7.59 -5.62 7.25
N LEU A 126 6.99 -5.22 6.11
CA LEU A 126 6.42 -6.17 5.16
C LEU A 126 7.48 -7.17 4.66
N LYS A 127 8.68 -6.70 4.33
CA LYS A 127 9.78 -7.57 3.91
C LYS A 127 10.18 -8.59 4.98
N SER A 128 10.21 -8.19 6.26
CA SER A 128 10.44 -9.12 7.38
C SER A 128 9.35 -10.18 7.54
N LEU A 129 8.16 -9.93 6.99
CA LEU A 129 7.04 -10.88 6.93
C LEU A 129 7.04 -11.71 5.63
N GLY A 130 8.11 -11.68 4.83
CA GLY A 130 8.24 -12.48 3.62
C GLY A 130 7.61 -11.87 2.36
N TYR A 131 7.17 -10.61 2.40
CA TYR A 131 6.69 -9.93 1.19
C TYR A 131 7.86 -9.60 0.25
N THR A 132 7.64 -9.84 -1.05
CA THR A 132 8.43 -9.17 -2.11
C THR A 132 7.87 -7.77 -2.33
N THR A 133 8.74 -6.77 -2.40
CA THR A 133 8.38 -5.35 -2.36
C THR A 133 8.82 -4.62 -3.63
N GLY A 134 7.95 -3.77 -4.17
CA GLY A 134 8.24 -3.02 -5.39
C GLY A 134 7.67 -1.61 -5.37
N LEU A 135 8.31 -0.70 -6.09
CA LEU A 135 7.81 0.65 -6.31
C LEU A 135 7.86 1.01 -7.81
N VAL A 136 6.73 1.48 -8.33
CA VAL A 136 6.63 2.00 -9.70
C VAL A 136 6.24 3.47 -9.66
N GLY A 137 6.94 4.29 -10.44
CA GLY A 137 6.61 5.71 -10.62
C GLY A 137 7.46 6.66 -9.78
N LYS A 138 6.80 7.62 -9.10
CA LYS A 138 7.47 8.75 -8.44
C LYS A 138 7.97 8.40 -7.04
N TRP A 139 9.26 8.58 -6.81
CA TRP A 139 9.88 8.44 -5.49
C TRP A 139 9.79 9.73 -4.68
N HIS A 140 10.54 10.76 -5.09
CA HIS A 140 10.58 12.09 -4.47
C HIS A 140 10.95 12.09 -2.98
N LEU A 141 11.75 11.13 -2.49
CA LEU A 141 12.24 11.08 -1.08
C LEU A 141 13.77 11.11 -0.95
N GLY A 142 14.46 11.51 -2.01
CA GLY A 142 15.90 11.68 -2.07
C GLY A 142 16.47 11.21 -3.41
N TYR A 143 17.62 11.77 -3.78
CA TYR A 143 18.24 11.53 -5.09
C TYR A 143 19.59 10.81 -5.04
N PRO A 144 20.48 11.07 -4.07
CA PRO A 144 21.73 10.31 -3.95
C PRO A 144 21.49 8.81 -3.75
N GLU A 145 22.51 7.98 -4.04
CA GLU A 145 22.39 6.51 -4.10
C GLU A 145 21.81 5.94 -2.80
N GLU A 146 22.22 6.44 -1.64
CA GLU A 146 21.77 5.99 -0.33
C GLU A 146 20.27 6.21 -0.08
N TYR A 147 19.64 7.13 -0.81
CA TYR A 147 18.20 7.40 -0.76
C TYR A 147 17.41 6.63 -1.83
N HIS A 148 18.07 5.88 -2.71
CA HIS A 148 17.41 5.11 -3.76
C HIS A 148 16.42 4.09 -3.17
N PRO A 149 15.21 3.88 -3.72
CA PRO A 149 14.20 2.98 -3.16
C PRO A 149 14.73 1.59 -2.77
N ASN A 150 15.61 1.02 -3.58
CA ASN A 150 16.22 -0.29 -3.32
C ASN A 150 17.15 -0.32 -2.08
N LYS A 151 17.72 0.83 -1.67
CA LYS A 151 18.47 0.96 -0.42
C LYS A 151 17.56 1.25 0.78
N ARG A 152 16.27 1.50 0.54
CA ARG A 152 15.28 1.91 1.55
C ARG A 152 14.22 0.87 1.87
N GLY A 153 14.34 -0.33 1.29
CA GLY A 153 13.55 -1.50 1.65
C GLY A 153 12.87 -2.19 0.47
N PHE A 154 12.77 -1.53 -0.69
CA PHE A 154 12.16 -2.14 -1.89
C PHE A 154 13.11 -3.14 -2.56
N ASP A 155 12.58 -4.24 -3.09
CA ASP A 155 13.38 -5.21 -3.86
C ASP A 155 13.62 -4.72 -5.29
N TRP A 156 12.63 -4.05 -5.88
CA TRP A 156 12.73 -3.50 -7.22
C TRP A 156 12.06 -2.12 -7.35
N PHE A 157 12.60 -1.33 -8.27
CA PHE A 157 12.13 0.03 -8.56
C PHE A 157 12.15 0.29 -10.05
N TYR A 158 11.07 0.86 -10.57
CA TYR A 158 11.02 1.39 -11.92
C TYR A 158 10.30 2.73 -11.92
N GLY A 159 11.02 3.82 -12.21
CA GLY A 159 10.41 5.13 -12.13
C GLY A 159 11.39 6.29 -12.17
N LEU A 160 11.05 7.34 -11.41
CA LEU A 160 11.87 8.54 -11.28
C LEU A 160 12.16 8.86 -9.82
N LEU A 161 13.36 9.35 -9.54
CA LEU A 161 13.73 9.84 -8.22
C LEU A 161 13.17 11.25 -7.96
N GLN A 162 13.10 12.06 -9.01
CA GLN A 162 12.68 13.48 -8.99
C GLN A 162 11.20 13.68 -8.63
N GLY A 163 10.82 14.94 -8.43
CA GLY A 163 9.44 15.33 -8.15
C GLY A 163 8.50 15.23 -9.35
N SER A 164 9.01 15.23 -10.57
CA SER A 164 8.21 15.11 -11.79
C SER A 164 9.10 14.72 -12.96
N ARG A 165 8.46 14.26 -14.03
CA ARG A 165 9.07 14.13 -15.36
C ARG A 165 8.01 14.36 -16.44
N PRO A 166 8.41 14.68 -17.67
CA PRO A 166 7.50 14.69 -18.80
C PRO A 166 6.92 13.28 -19.04
N TYR A 167 5.64 13.21 -19.42
CA TYR A 167 5.01 11.97 -19.89
C TYR A 167 5.43 11.62 -21.32
N HIS A 168 5.68 12.65 -22.13
CA HIS A 168 6.09 12.56 -23.52
C HIS A 168 7.47 13.18 -23.69
N GLU A 169 8.18 12.78 -24.74
CA GLU A 169 9.46 13.36 -25.10
C GLU A 169 9.32 14.86 -25.37
N ILE A 170 10.22 15.66 -24.78
CA ILE A 170 10.28 17.10 -25.04
C ILE A 170 11.18 17.31 -26.25
N LEU A 171 10.58 17.52 -27.41
CA LEU A 171 11.30 17.71 -28.68
C LEU A 171 12.12 19.01 -28.72
N LYS A 172 11.81 19.99 -27.86
CA LYS A 172 12.60 21.23 -27.66
C LYS A 172 12.44 21.73 -26.21
N PRO A 173 13.44 21.57 -25.34
CA PRO A 173 13.43 22.20 -24.03
C PRO A 173 13.54 23.72 -24.19
N SER A 174 12.65 24.46 -23.52
CA SER A 174 12.63 25.93 -23.44
C SER A 174 13.77 26.46 -22.60
#